data_AF-A0A1L3ZBB6-F1
#
_entry.id   AF-A0A1L3ZBB6-F1
#
_cell.length_a   1.000
_cell.length_b   1.000
_cell.length_c   1.000
_cell.angle_alpha   90.00
_cell.angle_beta   90.00
_cell.angle_gamma   90.00
#
_symmetry.space_group_name_H-M   'P 1'
#
loop_
_entity.id
_entity.type
_entity.pdbx_description
1 polymer ?
#
loop_
_entity_poly.entity_id
_entity_poly.type
_entity_poly.pdbx_seq_one_letter_code
_entity_poly.pdbx_strand_id
1 'polypeptide(L)'
;MRGGKRKGAGRPRGAVTKRSREVANRESQKGVTPLEVLLKAMREHYDKQEWDAAASIAKDAAPYMHAKLASVQHTGKDGGAIKVDLKSLNSDELEKLEALFGNLAGGAGSYAEDDPGGEGEA
;
A
#
# COMPACT_ATOMS: atom_id res chain seq x y z
N MET A 1 -42.99 -4.45 21.39
CA MET A 1 -42.54 -3.26 20.63
C MET A 1 -41.08 -3.45 20.24
N ARG A 2 -40.74 -3.51 18.94
CA ARG A 2 -39.36 -3.63 18.46
C ARG A 2 -38.77 -2.22 18.29
N GLY A 3 -37.67 -1.93 18.98
CA GLY A 3 -36.98 -0.63 18.89
C GLY A 3 -36.33 -0.47 17.51
N GLY A 4 -37.00 0.25 16.61
CA GLY A 4 -36.45 0.61 15.29
C GLY A 4 -35.34 1.65 15.39
N LYS A 5 -34.48 1.70 14.36
CA LYS A 5 -33.41 2.70 14.22
C LYS A 5 -34.02 4.11 14.24
N ARG A 6 -33.71 4.90 15.27
CA ARG A 6 -34.10 6.32 15.34
C ARG A 6 -33.08 7.17 14.58
N LYS A 7 -33.49 8.32 14.03
CA LYS A 7 -32.52 9.33 13.53
C LYS A 7 -31.55 9.68 14.66
N GLY A 8 -30.26 9.50 14.44
CA GLY A 8 -29.22 9.70 15.47
C GLY A 8 -28.98 8.53 16.43
N ALA A 9 -29.65 7.38 16.25
CA ALA A 9 -29.36 6.18 17.04
C ALA A 9 -28.03 5.55 16.61
N GLY A 10 -27.17 5.25 17.59
CA GLY A 10 -25.88 4.59 17.40
C GLY A 10 -24.69 5.46 17.79
N ARG A 11 -23.49 4.88 17.75
CA ARG A 11 -22.25 5.60 18.06
C ARG A 11 -21.90 6.55 16.90
N PRO A 12 -21.66 7.84 17.17
CA PRO A 12 -21.26 8.78 16.12
C PRO A 12 -19.96 8.34 15.44
N ARG A 13 -19.95 8.39 14.10
CA ARG A 13 -18.81 7.97 13.27
C ARG A 13 -17.58 8.82 13.62
N GLY A 14 -16.50 8.17 14.04
CA GLY A 14 -15.22 8.82 14.35
C GLY A 14 -15.07 9.38 15.78
N ALA A 15 -16.04 9.17 16.67
CA ALA A 15 -15.96 9.70 18.05
C ALA A 15 -14.77 9.16 18.86
N VAL A 16 -14.39 7.89 18.66
CA VAL A 16 -13.18 7.31 19.28
C VAL A 16 -11.93 7.97 18.72
N THR A 17 -11.86 8.11 17.41
CA THR A 17 -10.71 8.64 16.70
C THR A 17 -10.44 10.10 17.04
N LYS A 18 -11.50 10.90 17.25
CA LYS A 18 -11.38 12.29 17.75
C LYS A 18 -10.82 12.33 19.17
N ARG A 19 -11.39 11.54 20.09
CA ARG A 19 -10.93 11.48 21.49
C ARG A 19 -9.48 11.00 21.61
N SER A 20 -9.08 10.00 20.83
CA SER A 20 -7.69 9.51 20.81
C SER A 20 -6.72 10.57 20.28
N ARG A 21 -7.11 11.34 19.26
CA ARG A 21 -6.29 12.44 18.71
C ARG A 21 -6.18 13.62 19.68
N GLU A 22 -7.26 13.97 20.36
CA GLU A 22 -7.25 15.03 21.39
C GLU A 22 -6.35 14.66 22.58
N VAL A 23 -6.40 13.40 23.03
CA VAL A 23 -5.49 12.90 24.06
C VAL A 23 -4.03 12.96 23.57
N ALA A 24 -3.75 12.49 22.36
CA ALA A 24 -2.40 12.57 21.80
C ALA A 24 -1.89 14.03 21.74
N ASN A 25 -2.69 14.96 21.21
CA ASN A 25 -2.35 16.38 21.14
C ASN A 25 -2.12 17.00 22.53
N ARG A 26 -2.95 16.61 23.52
CA ARG A 26 -2.83 17.09 24.89
C ARG A 26 -1.55 16.58 25.55
N GLU A 27 -1.19 15.32 25.38
CA GLU A 27 0.06 14.78 25.92
C GLU A 27 1.29 15.33 25.18
N SER A 28 1.19 15.58 23.86
CA SER A 28 2.22 16.32 23.11
C SER A 28 2.49 17.72 23.68
N GLN A 29 1.47 18.40 24.21
CA GLN A 29 1.65 19.71 24.87
C GLN A 29 2.23 19.62 26.28
N LYS A 30 2.13 18.46 26.95
CA LYS A 30 2.67 18.23 28.29
C LYS A 30 4.14 17.82 28.29
N GLY A 31 4.75 17.68 27.11
CA GLY A 31 6.19 17.61 26.93
C GLY A 31 6.81 16.21 27.00
N VAL A 32 6.02 15.15 27.07
CA VAL A 32 6.51 13.77 26.89
C VAL A 32 5.58 13.01 25.95
N THR A 33 5.99 12.87 24.71
CA THR A 33 5.33 12.04 23.70
C THR A 33 5.84 10.59 23.77
N PRO A 34 5.03 9.61 23.32
CA PRO A 34 5.50 8.23 23.20
C PRO A 34 6.78 8.08 22.36
N LEU A 35 6.93 8.91 21.31
CA LEU A 35 8.12 8.93 20.47
C LEU A 35 9.34 9.41 21.26
N GLU A 36 9.21 10.46 22.07
CA GLU A 36 10.32 10.94 22.91
C GLU A 36 10.75 9.90 23.95
N VAL A 37 9.82 9.14 24.52
CA VAL A 37 10.14 8.03 25.42
C VAL A 37 10.97 6.97 24.71
N LEU A 38 10.55 6.56 23.50
CA LEU A 38 11.30 5.60 22.69
C LEU A 38 12.70 6.12 22.36
N LEU A 39 12.82 7.37 21.90
CA LEU A 39 14.11 7.96 21.55
C LEU A 39 15.04 8.11 22.75
N LYS A 40 14.51 8.49 23.92
CA LYS A 40 15.31 8.61 25.15
C LYS A 40 15.81 7.25 25.63
N ALA A 41 14.93 6.25 25.70
CA ALA A 41 15.31 4.90 26.09
C ALA A 41 16.34 4.31 25.10
N MET A 42 16.13 4.46 23.80
CA MET A 42 17.07 4.04 22.76
C MET A 42 18.46 4.66 22.96
N ARG A 43 18.54 5.96 23.26
CA ARG A 43 19.80 6.67 23.50
C ARG A 43 20.50 6.18 24.77
N GLU A 44 19.76 5.99 25.86
CA GLU A 44 20.33 5.45 27.12
C GLU A 44 20.93 4.05 26.91
N HIS A 45 20.29 3.18 26.13
CA HIS A 45 20.83 1.85 25.80
C HIS A 45 22.01 1.93 24.83
N TYR A 46 21.98 2.87 23.88
CA TYR A 46 23.11 3.15 22.98
C TYR A 46 24.36 3.59 23.76
N ASP A 47 24.21 4.52 24.70
CA ASP A 47 25.30 5.03 25.53
C ASP A 47 25.90 3.94 26.44
N LYS A 48 25.06 2.99 26.87
CA LYS A 48 25.46 1.78 27.63
C LYS A 48 26.07 0.68 26.75
N GLN A 49 26.14 0.86 25.44
CA GLN A 49 26.60 -0.15 24.47
C GLN A 49 25.74 -1.43 24.45
N GLU A 50 24.48 -1.34 24.88
CA GLU A 50 23.50 -2.42 24.82
C GLU A 50 22.81 -2.42 23.45
N TRP A 51 23.57 -2.82 22.42
CA TRP A 51 23.17 -2.70 21.02
C TRP A 51 21.86 -3.41 20.68
N ASP A 52 21.62 -4.60 21.22
CA ASP A 52 20.40 -5.38 20.96
C ASP A 52 19.15 -4.67 21.48
N ALA A 53 19.23 -4.11 22.69
CA ALA A 53 18.15 -3.34 23.29
C ALA A 53 17.90 -2.05 22.51
N ALA A 54 18.95 -1.31 22.17
CA ALA A 54 18.85 -0.09 21.36
C ALA A 54 18.24 -0.37 19.98
N ALA A 55 18.64 -1.47 19.32
CA ALA A 55 18.12 -1.87 18.01
C ALA A 55 16.63 -2.25 18.06
N SER A 56 16.19 -2.93 19.12
CA SER A 56 14.77 -3.27 19.30
C SER A 56 13.89 -2.02 19.39
N ILE A 57 14.31 -1.02 20.16
CA ILE A 57 13.60 0.24 20.32
C ILE A 57 13.65 1.07 19.03
N ALA A 58 14.80 1.07 18.34
CA ALA A 58 14.97 1.75 17.06
C ALA A 58 13.98 1.23 16.00
N LYS A 59 13.73 -0.09 15.96
CA LYS A 59 12.75 -0.71 15.06
C LYS A 59 11.34 -0.17 15.30
N ASP A 60 10.96 0.02 16.55
CA ASP A 60 9.63 0.54 16.92
C ASP A 60 9.49 2.04 16.65
N ALA A 61 10.59 2.80 16.75
CA ALA A 61 10.63 4.23 16.43
C ALA A 61 10.68 4.51 14.91
N ALA A 62 11.27 3.61 14.11
CA ALA A 62 11.51 3.79 12.68
C ALA A 62 10.28 4.22 11.85
N PRO A 63 9.05 3.68 12.05
CA PRO A 63 7.87 4.07 11.27
C PRO A 63 7.46 5.54 11.44
N TYR A 64 7.88 6.18 12.55
CA TYR A 64 7.55 7.56 12.86
C TYR A 64 8.64 8.55 12.42
N MET A 65 9.86 8.06 12.19
CA MET A 65 11.03 8.86 11.81
C MET A 65 11.38 8.73 10.34
N HIS A 66 11.11 7.58 9.74
CA HIS A 66 11.47 7.25 8.36
C HIS A 66 10.20 6.91 7.58
N ALA A 67 10.04 7.57 6.43
CA ALA A 67 8.97 7.23 5.51
C ALA A 67 9.14 5.75 5.10
N LYS A 68 8.13 4.93 5.38
CA LYS A 68 8.11 3.55 4.89
C LYS A 68 8.03 3.61 3.36
N LEU A 69 8.91 2.88 2.67
CA LEU A 69 8.79 2.70 1.23
C LEU A 69 7.38 2.18 0.91
N ALA A 70 6.64 2.97 0.13
CA ALA A 70 5.34 2.55 -0.36
C ALA A 70 5.56 1.35 -1.29
N SER A 71 4.96 0.21 -0.97
CA SER A 71 4.85 -0.90 -1.91
C SER A 71 3.79 -0.52 -2.93
N VAL A 72 4.21 0.16 -4.01
CA VAL A 72 3.32 0.48 -5.12
C VAL A 72 3.18 -0.78 -5.97
N GLN A 73 2.01 -1.40 -5.90
CA GLN A 73 1.70 -2.58 -6.70
C GLN A 73 1.24 -2.14 -8.10
N HIS A 74 2.10 -2.27 -9.12
CA HIS A 74 1.76 -2.01 -10.52
C HIS A 74 1.12 -3.23 -11.20
N THR A 75 0.07 -3.79 -10.61
CA THR A 75 -0.68 -4.90 -11.21
C THR A 75 -2.14 -4.51 -11.41
N GLY A 76 -2.76 -5.07 -12.45
CA GLY A 76 -4.20 -5.04 -12.64
C GLY A 76 -4.93 -5.85 -11.56
N LYS A 77 -6.26 -5.89 -11.68
CA LYS A 77 -7.14 -6.64 -10.77
C LYS A 77 -6.63 -8.10 -10.64
N ASP A 78 -6.53 -8.58 -9.40
CA ASP A 78 -6.06 -9.93 -9.04
C ASP A 78 -4.61 -10.24 -9.46
N GLY A 79 -3.75 -9.23 -9.60
CA GLY A 79 -2.35 -9.41 -10.01
C GLY A 79 -2.16 -9.54 -11.52
N GLY A 80 -3.24 -9.40 -12.30
CA GLY A 80 -3.21 -9.53 -13.76
C GLY A 80 -2.61 -8.31 -14.47
N ALA A 81 -2.61 -8.33 -15.80
CA ALA A 81 -2.18 -7.20 -16.61
C ALA A 81 -3.02 -5.95 -16.35
N ILE A 82 -2.39 -4.77 -16.41
CA ILE A 82 -3.07 -3.47 -16.32
C ILE A 82 -3.93 -3.31 -17.58
N LYS A 83 -5.26 -3.24 -17.40
CA LYS A 83 -6.19 -2.97 -18.51
C LYS A 83 -6.26 -1.47 -18.74
N VAL A 84 -5.84 -1.02 -19.92
CA VAL A 84 -5.99 0.36 -20.36
C VAL A 84 -7.09 0.38 -21.42
N ASP A 85 -8.11 1.21 -21.25
CA ASP A 85 -9.15 1.39 -22.27
C ASP A 85 -8.71 2.47 -23.25
N LEU A 86 -8.47 2.06 -24.50
CA LEU A 86 -7.91 2.92 -25.55
C LEU A 86 -8.98 3.41 -26.54
N LYS A 87 -10.25 3.01 -26.34
CA LYS A 87 -11.33 3.21 -27.33
C LYS A 87 -11.70 4.67 -27.59
N SER A 88 -11.33 5.59 -26.69
CA SER A 88 -11.67 7.00 -26.81
C SER A 88 -10.54 7.88 -27.37
N LEU A 89 -9.39 7.30 -27.75
CA LEU A 89 -8.25 8.05 -28.26
C LEU A 89 -8.41 8.36 -29.76
N ASN A 90 -7.85 9.49 -30.20
CA ASN A 90 -7.78 9.84 -31.62
C ASN A 90 -6.55 9.21 -32.32
N SER A 91 -6.47 9.30 -33.65
CA SER A 91 -5.37 8.73 -34.44
C SER A 91 -3.99 9.23 -34.00
N ASP A 92 -3.90 10.54 -33.76
CA ASP A 92 -2.64 11.21 -33.45
C ASP A 92 -2.12 10.84 -32.05
N GLU A 93 -3.02 10.53 -31.12
CA GLU A 93 -2.69 10.00 -29.79
C GLU A 93 -2.25 8.54 -29.84
N LEU A 94 -2.81 7.76 -30.77
CA LEU A 94 -2.42 6.37 -30.98
C LEU A 94 -1.00 6.27 -31.54
N GLU A 95 -0.65 7.08 -32.54
CA GLU A 95 0.68 7.12 -33.13
C GLU A 95 1.76 7.50 -32.11
N LYS A 96 1.45 8.45 -31.21
CA LYS A 96 2.36 8.84 -30.12
C LYS A 96 2.58 7.70 -29.12
N LEU A 97 1.56 6.90 -28.84
CA LEU A 97 1.70 5.72 -27.98
C LEU A 97 2.52 4.63 -28.65
N GLU A 98 2.32 4.40 -29.95
CA GLU A 98 3.09 3.41 -30.71
C GLU A 98 4.58 3.80 -30.80
N ALA A 99 4.87 5.08 -31.03
CA ALA A 99 6.25 5.59 -31.00
C ALA A 99 6.92 5.41 -29.62
N LEU A 100 6.14 5.45 -28.53
CA LEU A 100 6.65 5.28 -27.16
C LEU A 100 6.81 3.80 -26.76
N PHE A 101 5.92 2.92 -27.22
CA PHE A 101 5.80 1.52 -26.77
C PHE A 101 6.10 0.47 -27.85
N GLY A 102 6.52 0.86 -29.06
CA GLY A 102 6.63 -0.03 -30.22
C GLY A 102 7.39 -1.34 -30.00
N ASN A 103 8.49 -1.32 -29.23
CA ASN A 103 9.23 -2.56 -28.92
C ASN A 103 8.58 -3.44 -27.84
N LEU A 104 7.63 -2.90 -27.07
CA LEU A 104 6.93 -3.60 -25.99
C LEU A 104 5.62 -4.25 -26.45
N ALA A 105 4.98 -3.70 -27.49
CA ALA A 105 3.71 -4.20 -28.02
C ALA A 105 3.84 -5.55 -28.78
N GLY A 106 5.05 -5.96 -29.17
CA GLY A 106 5.29 -7.18 -29.98
C GLY A 106 5.32 -8.51 -29.22
N GLY A 107 5.07 -8.53 -27.91
CA GLY A 107 5.17 -9.73 -27.07
C GLY A 107 3.88 -10.54 -26.91
N ALA A 108 2.94 -10.51 -27.86
CA ALA A 108 1.75 -11.35 -27.84
C ALA A 108 2.10 -12.77 -28.32
N GLY A 109 1.95 -13.74 -27.43
CA GLY A 109 2.36 -15.14 -27.64
C GLY A 109 1.83 -15.75 -28.93
N SER A 110 2.76 -16.22 -29.77
CA SER A 110 2.48 -17.25 -30.76
C SER A 110 2.31 -18.58 -30.02
N TYR A 111 1.08 -18.94 -29.70
CA TYR A 111 0.75 -20.33 -29.48
C TYR A 111 0.90 -21.00 -30.85
N ALA A 112 1.96 -21.77 -31.03
CA ALA A 112 2.11 -22.64 -32.18
C ALA A 112 0.99 -23.69 -32.12
N GLU A 113 0.02 -23.60 -33.04
CA GLU A 113 -0.89 -24.70 -33.33
C GLU A 113 -0.10 -25.77 -34.08
N ASP A 114 0.54 -26.68 -33.34
CA ASP A 114 1.07 -27.94 -33.87
C ASP A 114 0.31 -29.10 -33.22
N ASP A 115 -0.81 -29.49 -33.83
CA ASP A 115 -1.33 -30.87 -33.73
C ASP A 115 -2.25 -31.22 -34.92
N PRO A 116 -1.72 -31.70 -36.06
CA PRO A 116 -2.51 -32.45 -37.00
C PRO A 116 -2.65 -33.89 -36.47
N GLY A 117 -3.85 -34.21 -35.99
CA GLY A 117 -4.21 -35.48 -35.39
C GLY A 117 -3.79 -36.68 -36.23
N GLY A 118 -3.20 -37.67 -35.55
CA GLY A 118 -2.89 -38.98 -36.09
C GLY A 118 -4.17 -39.73 -36.47
N GLU A 119 -4.31 -40.03 -37.76
CA GLU A 119 -5.25 -41.00 -38.29
C GLU A 119 -4.71 -42.41 -38.05
N GLY A 120 -5.55 -43.30 -37.52
CA GLY A 120 -5.30 -44.73 -37.42
C GLY A 120 -5.96 -45.52 -38.56
N GLU A 121 -5.77 -46.84 -38.48
CA GLU A 121 -6.26 -47.94 -39.35
C GLU A 121 -5.39 -48.21 -40.60
N ALA A 122 -4.98 -49.44 -40.93
CA ALA A 122 -5.30 -50.80 -40.48
C ALA A 122 -4.11 -51.75 -40.73
#